data_AF-A0A1G5FMW7-F1
#
_entry.id   AF-A0A1G5FMW7-F1
#
_cell.length_a   1.000
_cell.length_b   1.000
_cell.length_c   1.000
_cell.angle_alpha   90.00
_cell.angle_beta   90.00
_cell.angle_gamma   90.00
#
_symmetry.space_group_name_H-M   'P 1'
#
loop_
_entity.id
_entity.type
_entity.pdbx_description
1 polymer ?
#
loop_
_entity_poly.entity_id
_entity_poly.type
_entity_poly.pdbx_seq_one_letter_code
_entity_poly.pdbx_strand_id
1 'polypeptide(L)'
;MQDSGGLTGAVMFPPFVVKKGNPTMEDYIRHIDYLVKLGGIDGVAVASDYFGGQSGIIPDEKAKALYKQLIASGSWTEAAYTEPPWVYPQGVELPKTFYNLTGGLMKHGYSEDEIRKILGGNWMRVMKEVWG
;
A
#
# COMPACT_ATOMS: atom_id res chain seq x y z
N MET A 1 -3.43 -0.33 19.09
CA MET A 1 -2.33 -0.92 18.29
C MET A 1 -0.99 -0.67 18.94
N GLN A 2 -0.67 0.56 19.34
CA GLN A 2 0.53 0.83 20.15
C GLN A 2 0.64 -0.11 21.37
N ASP A 3 -0.45 -0.28 22.11
CA ASP A 3 -0.44 -1.07 23.35
C ASP A 3 -0.31 -2.59 23.15
N SER A 4 -0.56 -3.09 21.93
CA SER A 4 -0.50 -4.53 21.65
C SER A 4 0.80 -4.97 21.01
N GLY A 5 1.72 -4.05 20.68
CA GLY A 5 2.95 -4.36 19.95
C GLY A 5 2.75 -4.81 18.48
N GLY A 6 1.51 -4.69 17.98
CA GLY A 6 1.09 -5.18 16.67
C GLY A 6 1.66 -4.38 15.49
N LEU A 7 1.26 -4.76 14.27
CA LEU A 7 1.70 -4.12 13.04
C LEU A 7 0.53 -3.78 12.12
N THR A 8 0.57 -2.60 11.53
CA THR A 8 -0.36 -2.15 10.47
C THR A 8 0.39 -2.00 9.16
N GLY A 9 -0.11 -2.68 8.12
CA GLY A 9 0.35 -2.48 6.75
C GLY A 9 -0.35 -1.29 6.10
N ALA A 10 0.43 -0.30 5.66
CA ALA A 10 -0.03 0.79 4.81
C ALA A 10 -0.27 0.26 3.38
N VAL A 11 -1.53 0.23 2.96
CA VAL A 11 -1.95 -0.32 1.67
C VAL A 11 -1.77 0.69 0.54
N MET A 12 -1.35 0.25 -0.65
CA MET A 12 -1.17 1.13 -1.82
C MET A 12 -2.31 1.05 -2.84
N PHE A 13 -3.34 0.22 -2.59
CA PHE A 13 -4.48 0.09 -3.48
C PHE A 13 -5.17 1.47 -3.68
N PRO A 14 -5.27 1.99 -4.92
CA PRO A 14 -5.53 3.42 -5.14
C PRO A 14 -6.79 3.98 -4.47
N PRO A 15 -7.95 3.29 -4.54
CA PRO A 15 -9.19 3.74 -3.87
C PRO A 15 -9.09 3.85 -2.34
N PHE A 16 -8.09 3.20 -1.72
CA PHE A 16 -7.85 3.26 -0.27
C PHE A 16 -6.86 4.37 0.11
N VAL A 17 -6.14 4.93 -0.86
CA VAL A 17 -5.21 6.06 -0.65
C VAL A 17 -5.91 7.40 -0.91
N VAL A 18 -6.67 7.50 -2.01
CA VAL A 18 -7.40 8.72 -2.39
C VAL A 18 -8.84 8.41 -2.81
N LYS A 19 -9.76 9.35 -2.53
CA LYS A 19 -11.18 9.20 -2.88
C LYS A 19 -11.46 9.25 -4.39
N LYS A 20 -10.62 9.95 -5.16
CA LYS A 20 -10.80 10.14 -6.61
C LYS A 20 -9.45 10.39 -7.28
N GLY A 21 -9.28 9.81 -8.47
CA GLY A 21 -8.09 9.99 -9.29
C GLY A 21 -6.95 9.06 -8.88
N ASN A 22 -5.78 9.30 -9.45
CA ASN A 22 -4.59 8.50 -9.21
C ASN A 22 -3.79 9.11 -8.05
N PRO A 23 -3.43 8.35 -7.01
CA PRO A 23 -2.63 8.85 -5.90
C PRO A 23 -1.23 9.27 -6.38
N THR A 24 -0.71 10.32 -5.76
CA THR A 24 0.71 10.70 -5.87
C THR A 24 1.55 9.97 -4.83
N MET A 25 2.88 10.02 -4.96
CA MET A 25 3.81 9.58 -3.90
C MET A 25 3.47 10.27 -2.56
N GLU A 26 3.20 11.57 -2.59
CA GLU A 26 2.89 12.35 -1.38
C GLU A 26 1.56 11.92 -0.74
N ASP A 27 0.55 11.56 -1.52
CA ASP A 27 -0.71 11.03 -0.98
C ASP A 27 -0.47 9.73 -0.20
N TYR A 28 0.38 8.86 -0.71
CA TYR A 28 0.73 7.62 -0.03
C TYR A 28 1.61 7.85 1.22
N ILE A 29 2.56 8.78 1.17
CA ILE A 29 3.36 9.13 2.35
C ILE A 29 2.47 9.74 3.45
N ARG A 30 1.54 10.64 3.12
CA ARG A 30 0.56 11.17 4.09
C ARG A 30 -0.32 10.07 4.70
N HIS A 31 -0.61 9.02 3.93
CA HIS A 31 -1.30 7.85 4.46
C HIS A 31 -0.44 7.10 5.49
N ILE A 32 0.86 6.90 5.21
CA ILE A 32 1.83 6.34 6.16
C ILE A 32 1.93 7.22 7.42
N ASP A 33 2.08 8.54 7.27
CA ASP A 33 2.19 9.47 8.40
C ASP A 33 1.00 9.38 9.34
N TYR A 34 -0.20 9.29 8.76
CA TYR A 34 -1.42 9.15 9.54
C TYR A 34 -1.40 7.85 10.36
N LEU A 35 -0.96 6.74 9.76
CA LEU A 35 -0.82 5.47 10.46
C LEU A 35 0.28 5.55 11.54
N VAL A 36 1.41 6.20 11.26
CA VAL A 36 2.51 6.38 12.23
C VAL A 36 2.05 7.24 13.41
N LYS A 37 1.27 8.29 13.15
CA LYS A 37 0.69 9.15 14.18
C LYS A 37 -0.23 8.37 15.14
N LEU A 38 -0.94 7.36 14.64
CA LEU A 38 -1.85 6.54 15.45
C LEU A 38 -1.16 5.32 16.09
N GLY A 39 -0.27 4.68 15.36
CA GLY A 39 0.33 3.38 15.69
C GLY A 39 1.76 3.44 16.21
N GLY A 40 2.40 4.61 16.15
CA GLY A 40 3.83 4.77 16.42
C GLY A 40 4.68 4.19 15.28
N ILE A 41 5.94 4.63 15.21
CA ILE A 41 6.85 4.22 14.14
C ILE A 41 7.17 2.72 14.15
N ASP A 42 7.10 2.06 15.31
CA ASP A 42 7.35 0.62 15.44
C ASP A 42 6.12 -0.24 15.06
N GLY A 43 4.97 0.39 14.85
CA GLY A 43 3.69 -0.27 14.55
C GLY A 43 3.24 -0.18 13.10
N VAL A 44 4.04 0.40 12.20
CA VAL A 44 3.66 0.63 10.78
C VAL A 44 4.67 0.01 9.83
N ALA A 45 4.18 -0.63 8.77
CA ALA A 45 5.00 -1.07 7.66
C ALA A 45 4.29 -0.88 6.33
N VAL A 46 5.03 -1.01 5.23
CA VAL A 46 4.43 -1.04 3.88
C VAL A 46 3.75 -2.38 3.61
N ALA A 47 2.60 -2.34 2.95
CA ALA A 47 1.87 -3.51 2.45
C ALA A 47 1.27 -3.18 1.08
N SER A 48 2.07 -3.26 0.00
CA SER A 48 1.70 -2.66 -1.28
C SER A 48 0.38 -3.16 -1.87
N ASP A 49 0.03 -4.43 -1.66
CA ASP A 49 -1.12 -5.07 -2.32
C ASP A 49 -1.01 -5.02 -3.84
N TYR A 50 0.21 -5.11 -4.38
CA TYR A 50 0.40 -5.31 -5.83
C TYR A 50 -0.22 -6.65 -6.25
N PHE A 51 -0.92 -6.64 -7.37
CA PHE A 51 -1.61 -7.84 -7.87
C PHE A 51 -1.72 -7.84 -9.39
N GLY A 52 -2.06 -9.01 -9.96
CA GLY A 52 -2.06 -9.22 -11.41
C GLY A 52 -3.06 -8.38 -12.20
N GLY A 53 -4.05 -7.76 -11.55
CA GLY A 53 -5.08 -6.94 -12.19
C GLY A 53 -4.79 -5.44 -12.21
N GLN A 54 -3.72 -4.96 -11.57
CA GLN A 54 -3.43 -3.52 -11.52
C GLN A 54 -3.04 -2.94 -12.89
N SER A 55 -3.22 -1.64 -13.04
CA SER A 55 -2.82 -0.91 -14.25
C SER A 55 -1.32 -1.07 -14.52
N GLY A 56 -0.95 -1.35 -15.77
CA GLY A 56 0.44 -1.51 -16.19
C GLY A 56 1.04 -2.91 -16.00
N ILE A 57 0.32 -3.84 -15.35
CA ILE A 57 0.68 -5.28 -15.32
C ILE A 57 -0.01 -6.04 -16.45
N ILE A 58 -1.30 -5.79 -16.65
CA ILE A 58 -2.09 -6.28 -17.80
C ILE A 58 -2.78 -5.11 -18.50
N PRO A 59 -3.23 -5.29 -19.77
CA PRO A 59 -4.06 -4.28 -20.43
C PRO A 59 -5.34 -3.98 -19.65
N ASP A 60 -5.73 -2.71 -19.58
CA ASP A 60 -6.88 -2.25 -18.78
C ASP A 60 -8.20 -2.96 -19.13
N GLU A 61 -8.41 -3.29 -20.41
CA GLU A 61 -9.59 -4.06 -20.84
C GLU A 61 -9.65 -5.45 -20.21
N LYS A 62 -8.49 -6.10 -20.00
CA LYS A 62 -8.43 -7.39 -19.30
C LYS A 62 -8.68 -7.22 -17.80
N ALA A 63 -8.15 -6.15 -17.18
CA ALA A 63 -8.45 -5.83 -15.80
C ALA A 63 -9.95 -5.56 -15.60
N LYS A 64 -10.59 -4.85 -16.54
CA LYS A 64 -12.03 -4.58 -16.53
C LYS A 64 -12.86 -5.86 -16.69
N ALA A 65 -12.43 -6.78 -17.54
CA ALA A 65 -13.08 -8.09 -17.67
C ALA A 65 -12.95 -8.91 -16.38
N LEU A 66 -11.77 -8.93 -15.75
CA LEU A 66 -11.54 -9.58 -14.45
C LEU A 66 -12.43 -8.97 -13.36
N TYR A 67 -12.50 -7.64 -13.27
CA TYR A 67 -13.37 -6.93 -12.33
C TYR A 67 -14.83 -7.37 -12.48
N LYS A 68 -15.37 -7.37 -13.70
CA LYS A 68 -16.75 -7.81 -13.97
C LYS A 68 -17.00 -9.26 -13.53
N GLN A 69 -16.03 -10.15 -13.74
CA GLN A 69 -16.12 -11.53 -13.26
C GLN A 69 -16.16 -11.62 -11.74
N LEU A 70 -15.32 -10.85 -11.05
CA LEU A 70 -15.25 -10.81 -9.58
C LEU A 70 -16.51 -10.23 -8.93
N ILE A 71 -17.13 -9.22 -9.57
CA ILE A 71 -18.44 -8.70 -9.15
C ILE A 71 -19.53 -9.74 -9.40
N ALA A 72 -19.56 -10.36 -10.59
CA ALA A 72 -20.57 -11.35 -10.95
C ALA A 72 -20.50 -12.62 -10.08
N SER A 73 -19.31 -13.03 -9.64
CA SER A 73 -19.14 -14.16 -8.72
C SER A 73 -19.51 -13.85 -7.26
N GLY A 74 -19.72 -12.57 -6.93
CA GLY A 74 -19.88 -12.10 -5.55
C GLY A 74 -18.59 -12.14 -4.74
N SER A 75 -17.44 -12.40 -5.38
CA SER A 75 -16.13 -12.34 -4.70
C SER A 75 -15.82 -10.91 -4.28
N TRP A 76 -16.18 -9.92 -5.11
CA TRP A 76 -16.05 -8.50 -4.84
C TRP A 76 -17.43 -7.81 -4.83
N THR A 77 -17.51 -6.67 -4.17
CA THR A 77 -18.65 -5.75 -4.26
C THR A 77 -18.20 -4.39 -4.77
N GLU A 78 -19.07 -3.70 -5.51
CA GLU A 78 -18.79 -2.36 -6.03
C GLU A 78 -18.58 -1.33 -4.90
N ALA A 79 -19.14 -1.59 -3.72
CA ALA A 79 -18.93 -0.77 -2.53
C ALA A 79 -17.51 -0.91 -1.94
N ALA A 80 -16.90 -2.09 -2.07
CA ALA A 80 -15.56 -2.36 -1.55
C ALA A 80 -14.45 -2.06 -2.57
N TYR A 81 -14.70 -2.32 -3.86
CA TYR A 81 -13.70 -2.20 -4.92
C TYR A 81 -14.27 -1.43 -6.11
N THR A 82 -13.61 -0.34 -6.49
CA THR A 82 -14.01 0.46 -7.65
C THR A 82 -13.57 -0.18 -8.96
N GLU A 83 -14.22 0.14 -10.06
CA GLU A 83 -13.82 -0.32 -11.41
C GLU A 83 -12.40 0.20 -11.78
N PRO A 84 -11.57 -0.60 -12.50
CA PRO A 84 -10.24 -0.16 -12.98
C PRO A 84 -10.34 0.96 -14.05
N PRO A 85 -9.24 1.67 -14.37
CA PRO A 85 -7.84 1.35 -14.06
C PRO A 85 -7.43 1.66 -12.62
N TRP A 86 -6.78 0.70 -11.96
CA TRP A 86 -6.14 0.90 -10.66
C TRP A 86 -4.68 1.32 -10.85
N VAL A 87 -4.45 2.62 -11.01
CA VAL A 87 -3.12 3.20 -11.12
C VAL A 87 -2.57 3.48 -9.72
N TYR A 88 -1.53 2.75 -9.34
CA TYR A 88 -0.87 2.84 -8.03
C TYR A 88 -0.15 4.18 -7.84
N PRO A 89 0.27 4.53 -6.60
CA PRO A 89 0.86 5.83 -6.31
C PRO A 89 2.01 6.17 -7.25
N GLN A 90 2.02 7.43 -7.71
CA GLN A 90 2.99 7.91 -8.68
C GLN A 90 4.44 7.60 -8.25
N GLY A 91 5.24 7.06 -9.16
CA GLY A 91 6.62 6.65 -8.93
C GLY A 91 6.77 5.24 -8.35
N VAL A 92 5.71 4.64 -7.85
CA VAL A 92 5.65 3.26 -7.34
C VAL A 92 4.44 2.53 -7.92
N GLU A 93 4.19 2.73 -9.21
CA GLU A 93 3.05 2.13 -9.90
C GLU A 93 3.21 0.61 -10.06
N LEU A 94 4.45 0.13 -10.05
CA LEU A 94 4.80 -1.26 -10.35
C LEU A 94 5.84 -1.80 -9.36
N PRO A 95 5.92 -3.12 -9.15
CA PRO A 95 6.95 -3.73 -8.30
C PRO A 95 8.36 -3.29 -8.67
N LYS A 96 8.64 -3.15 -9.97
CA LYS A 96 9.95 -2.70 -10.48
C LYS A 96 10.29 -1.26 -10.11
N THR A 97 9.32 -0.41 -9.77
CA THR A 97 9.55 0.99 -9.37
C THR A 97 9.44 1.21 -7.86
N PHE A 98 9.15 0.15 -7.09
CA PHE A 98 8.95 0.23 -5.64
C PHE A 98 10.12 0.87 -4.88
N TYR A 99 11.35 0.69 -5.37
CA TYR A 99 12.55 1.29 -4.77
C TYR A 99 12.50 2.82 -4.67
N ASN A 100 11.66 3.49 -5.48
CA ASN A 100 11.47 4.94 -5.41
C ASN A 100 10.83 5.40 -4.09
N LEU A 101 10.13 4.51 -3.37
CA LEU A 101 9.51 4.84 -2.09
C LEU A 101 10.52 5.32 -1.06
N THR A 102 11.73 4.73 -1.04
CA THR A 102 12.82 5.16 -0.16
C THR A 102 13.13 6.64 -0.37
N GLY A 103 13.30 7.07 -1.62
CA GLY A 103 13.56 8.47 -1.95
C GLY A 103 12.39 9.39 -1.59
N GLY A 104 11.14 8.91 -1.74
CA GLY A 104 9.95 9.61 -1.30
C GLY A 104 9.95 9.87 0.21
N LEU A 105 10.13 8.82 1.03
CA LEU A 105 10.16 8.91 2.49
C LEU A 105 11.30 9.80 2.99
N MET A 106 12.49 9.68 2.40
CA MET A 106 13.64 10.54 2.73
C MET A 106 13.34 12.02 2.43
N LYS A 107 12.75 12.31 1.27
CA LYS A 107 12.38 13.67 0.88
C LYS A 107 11.34 14.27 1.82
N HIS A 108 10.42 13.45 2.34
CA HIS A 108 9.40 13.88 3.28
C HIS A 108 9.98 14.18 4.68
N GLY A 109 11.07 13.51 5.07
CA GLY A 109 11.80 13.82 6.31
C GLY A 109 11.95 12.66 7.28
N TYR A 110 11.56 11.44 6.90
CA TYR A 110 11.87 10.26 7.69
C TYR A 110 13.39 10.02 7.73
N SER A 111 13.89 9.68 8.91
CA SER A 111 15.28 9.27 9.08
C SER A 111 15.52 7.88 8.49
N GLU A 112 16.78 7.54 8.21
CA GLU A 112 17.16 6.24 7.67
C GLU A 112 16.66 5.07 8.53
N ASP A 113 16.75 5.20 9.86
CA ASP A 113 16.29 4.18 10.81
C ASP A 113 14.77 3.97 10.74
N GLU A 114 14.00 5.05 10.64
CA GLU A 114 12.55 4.98 10.50
C GLU A 114 12.13 4.36 9.16
N ILE A 115 12.84 4.70 8.08
CA ILE A 115 12.62 4.10 6.76
C ILE A 115 12.91 2.60 6.79
N ARG A 116 14.00 2.16 7.44
CA ARG A 116 14.31 0.73 7.60
C ARG A 116 13.20 0.00 8.34
N LYS A 117 12.61 0.61 9.37
CA LYS A 117 11.46 0.06 10.10
C LYS A 117 10.23 -0.08 9.19
N ILE A 118 9.84 0.99 8.51
CA ILE A 118 8.66 1.06 7.63
C ILE A 118 8.77 0.06 6.47
N LEU A 119 9.93 -0.05 5.83
CA LEU A 119 10.12 -0.89 4.64
C LEU A 119 10.15 -2.39 4.95
N GLY A 120 10.40 -2.78 6.20
CA GLY A 120 10.42 -4.21 6.55
C GLY A 120 10.92 -4.55 7.95
N GLY A 121 11.64 -3.65 8.63
CA GLY A 121 12.13 -3.92 9.98
C GLY A 121 11.01 -4.28 10.96
N ASN A 122 9.87 -3.60 10.86
CA ASN A 122 8.71 -3.90 11.70
C ASN A 122 8.02 -5.22 11.32
N TRP A 123 7.97 -5.57 10.03
CA TRP A 123 7.52 -6.89 9.59
C TRP A 123 8.38 -7.99 10.20
N MET A 124 9.70 -7.87 10.10
CA MET A 124 10.63 -8.85 10.64
C MET A 124 10.53 -8.99 12.16
N ARG A 125 10.34 -7.87 12.88
CA ARG A 125 10.10 -7.88 14.34
C ARG A 125 8.88 -8.73 14.69
N VAL A 126 7.74 -8.46 14.05
CA VAL A 126 6.48 -9.18 14.36
C VAL A 126 6.53 -10.62 13.89
N MET A 127 7.09 -10.91 12.71
CA MET A 127 7.23 -12.29 12.22
C MET A 127 8.06 -13.13 13.20
N LYS A 128 9.15 -12.59 13.74
CA LYS A 128 9.97 -13.27 14.76
C LYS A 128 9.20 -13.53 16.06
N GLU A 129 8.38 -12.57 16.50
CA GLU A 129 7.57 -12.72 17.71
C GLU A 129 6.48 -13.79 17.55
N VAL A 130 5.89 -13.90 16.35
CA VAL A 130 4.81 -14.85 16.07
C VAL A 130 5.32 -16.25 15.73
N TRP A 131 6.44 -16.37 15.01
CA TRP A 131 6.94 -17.66 14.50
C TRP A 131 8.04 -18.31 15.34
N GLY A 132 8.72 -17.57 16.21
CA GLY A 132 9.90 -18.05 16.94
C GLY A 132 11.16 -18.10 16.09
#